data_AF-A0A967STU8-F1
#
_entry.id   AF-A0A967STU8-F1
#
_cell.length_a   1.000
_cell.length_b   1.000
_cell.length_c   1.000
_cell.angle_alpha   90.00
_cell.angle_beta   90.00
_cell.angle_gamma   90.00
#
_symmetry.space_group_name_H-M   'P 1'
#
loop_
_entity.id
_entity.type
_entity.pdbx_description
1 polymer ?
#
loop_
_entity_poly.entity_id
_entity_poly.type
_entity_poly.pdbx_seq_one_letter_code
_entity_poly.pdbx_strand_id
1 'polypeptide(L)'
;CYDGEFLWAVDYQNDRLYKTKVRDNEKFERSNAYKTKITYTHQATNFGPGKVKTLDVHLAIPGDRDNQTITSEIQYIPEYADVVTDKWGQRTAHYHLDNLEVSSIHEIKMVSTVTTYDVRYFI
;
A
#
# COMPACT_ATOMS: atom_id res chain seq x y z
N CYS A 1 -28.76 27.72 -9.14
CA CYS A 1 -30.06 27.12 -8.76
C CYS A 1 -29.86 25.62 -8.52
N TYR A 2 -30.42 25.03 -7.47
CA TYR A 2 -30.35 23.57 -7.25
C TYR A 2 -31.72 22.96 -7.58
N ASP A 3 -31.75 21.97 -8.48
CA ASP A 3 -33.01 21.36 -8.94
C ASP A 3 -33.38 20.05 -8.22
N GLY A 4 -32.61 19.66 -7.20
CA GLY A 4 -32.76 18.39 -6.49
C GLY A 4 -31.73 17.33 -6.88
N GLU A 5 -31.00 17.50 -7.98
CA GLU A 5 -29.95 16.56 -8.44
C GLU A 5 -28.68 17.31 -8.89
N PHE A 6 -28.84 18.41 -9.61
CA PHE A 6 -27.77 19.20 -10.20
C PHE A 6 -27.78 20.64 -9.68
N LEU A 7 -26.58 21.21 -9.62
CA LEU A 7 -26.40 22.65 -9.44
C LEU A 7 -26.26 23.30 -10.81
N TRP A 8 -27.18 24.20 -11.12
CA TRP A 8 -27.18 24.99 -12.33
C TRP A 8 -26.49 26.32 -12.08
N ALA A 9 -25.45 26.60 -12.87
CA ALA A 9 -24.76 27.88 -12.89
C ALA A 9 -24.95 28.54 -14.26
N VAL A 10 -25.32 29.82 -14.27
CA VAL A 10 -25.47 30.62 -15.48
C VAL A 10 -24.27 31.56 -15.57
N ASP A 11 -23.61 31.57 -16.72
CA ASP A 11 -22.58 32.54 -17.07
C ASP A 11 -23.14 33.50 -18.11
N TYR A 12 -23.46 34.70 -17.64
CA TYR A 12 -24.00 35.76 -18.48
C TYR A 12 -22.99 36.30 -19.51
N GLN A 13 -21.69 36.27 -19.22
CA GLN A 13 -20.68 36.81 -20.13
C GLN A 13 -20.55 35.97 -21.40
N ASN A 14 -20.77 34.67 -21.27
CA ASN A 14 -20.61 33.71 -22.36
C ASN A 14 -21.94 33.09 -22.85
N ASP A 15 -23.08 33.55 -22.33
CA ASP A 15 -24.43 33.01 -22.59
C ASP A 15 -24.49 31.48 -22.44
N ARG A 16 -23.98 30.97 -21.30
CA ARG A 16 -23.87 29.53 -21.03
C ARG A 16 -24.59 29.12 -19.76
N LEU A 17 -25.22 27.95 -19.83
CA LEU A 17 -25.79 27.25 -18.69
C LEU A 17 -24.96 25.99 -18.39
N TYR A 18 -24.35 25.94 -17.21
CA TYR A 18 -23.57 24.80 -16.74
C TYR A 18 -24.41 23.91 -15.84
N LYS A 19 -24.37 22.61 -16.10
CA LYS A 19 -24.99 21.55 -15.30
C LYS A 19 -23.93 20.85 -14.46
N THR A 20 -23.81 21.21 -13.20
CA THR A 20 -22.81 20.66 -12.29
C THR A 20 -23.39 19.51 -11.47
N LYS A 21 -22.73 18.36 -11.45
CA LYS A 21 -23.07 17.25 -10.55
C LYS A 21 -22.64 17.63 -9.12
N VAL A 22 -23.58 17.56 -8.18
CA VAL A 22 -23.31 17.89 -6.77
C VAL A 22 -22.87 16.66 -5.98
N ARG A 23 -23.32 15.48 -6.42
CA ARG A 23 -22.96 14.19 -5.84
C ARG A 23 -22.68 13.25 -6.99
N ASP A 24 -21.50 12.66 -7.00
CA ASP A 24 -21.18 11.51 -7.83
C ASP A 24 -20.57 10.41 -6.95
N ASN A 25 -20.09 9.36 -7.60
CA ASN A 25 -19.47 8.23 -6.93
C ASN A 25 -17.95 8.41 -6.76
N GLU A 26 -17.40 9.57 -7.14
CA GLU A 26 -15.98 9.84 -7.02
C GLU A 26 -15.68 10.25 -5.57
N LYS A 27 -14.89 9.44 -4.88
CA LYS A 27 -14.63 9.61 -3.43
C LYS A 27 -13.37 10.40 -3.13
N PHE A 28 -12.49 10.50 -4.13
CA PHE A 28 -11.21 11.18 -4.02
C PHE A 28 -10.68 11.54 -5.39
N GLU A 29 -9.78 12.52 -5.43
CA GLU A 29 -8.97 12.86 -6.59
C GLU A 29 -7.51 12.48 -6.31
N ARG A 30 -6.82 11.98 -7.35
CA ARG A 30 -5.38 11.68 -7.32
C ARG A 30 -4.60 12.75 -8.07
N SER A 31 -3.46 13.15 -7.53
CA SER A 31 -2.52 14.04 -8.21
C SER A 31 -1.07 13.61 -7.96
N ASN A 32 -0.11 14.30 -8.61
CA ASN A 32 1.33 14.11 -8.39
C ASN A 32 1.82 12.66 -8.46
N ALA A 33 1.52 11.97 -9.57
CA ALA A 33 1.96 10.60 -9.77
C ALA A 33 3.49 10.47 -9.76
N TYR A 34 4.02 9.63 -8.88
CA TYR A 34 5.45 9.39 -8.75
C TYR A 34 5.78 7.90 -8.79
N LYS A 35 6.60 7.50 -9.76
CA LYS A 35 7.05 6.11 -9.92
C LYS A 35 8.35 5.89 -9.17
N THR A 36 8.39 4.86 -8.33
CA THR A 36 9.59 4.53 -7.56
C THR A 36 9.71 3.05 -7.28
N LYS A 37 10.94 2.61 -7.01
CA LYS A 37 11.25 1.27 -6.53
C LYS A 37 11.55 1.35 -5.04
N ILE A 38 10.78 0.64 -4.24
CA ILE A 38 10.92 0.58 -2.79
C ILE A 38 11.53 -0.77 -2.42
N THR A 39 12.58 -0.73 -1.62
CA THR A 39 13.14 -1.92 -0.94
C THR A 39 12.87 -1.77 0.54
N TYR A 40 12.00 -2.61 1.08
CA TYR A 40 11.79 -2.74 2.51
C TYR A 40 12.68 -3.85 3.04
N THR A 41 13.53 -3.54 4.01
CA THR A 41 14.45 -4.49 4.63
C THR A 41 14.05 -4.71 6.09
N HIS A 42 13.75 -5.96 6.44
CA HIS A 42 13.60 -6.42 7.81
C HIS A 42 14.86 -7.16 8.25
N GLN A 43 15.39 -6.81 9.41
CA GLN A 43 16.58 -7.45 9.97
C GLN A 43 16.28 -8.03 11.36
N ALA A 44 16.48 -9.33 11.50
CA ALA A 44 16.43 -10.02 12.78
C ALA A 44 17.85 -10.33 13.24
N THR A 45 18.22 -9.91 14.45
CA THR A 45 19.56 -10.12 15.00
C THR A 45 19.49 -10.80 16.36
N ASN A 46 20.19 -11.91 16.53
CA ASN A 46 20.29 -12.59 17.82
C ASN A 46 21.49 -12.07 18.63
N PHE A 47 21.26 -11.13 19.54
CA PHE A 47 22.29 -10.63 20.46
C PHE A 47 22.44 -11.44 21.75
N GLY A 48 21.59 -12.45 21.95
CA GLY A 48 21.61 -13.28 23.16
C GLY A 48 22.78 -14.27 23.16
N PRO A 49 23.21 -14.74 24.34
CA PRO A 49 24.27 -15.75 24.46
C PRO A 49 23.82 -17.15 24.02
N GLY A 50 22.51 -17.33 23.75
CA GLY A 50 21.91 -18.58 23.32
C GLY A 50 21.30 -18.48 21.94
N LYS A 51 21.09 -19.64 21.32
CA LYS A 51 20.47 -19.78 20.01
C LYS A 51 18.96 -19.55 20.07
N VAL A 52 18.41 -18.79 19.12
CA VAL A 52 16.96 -18.71 18.92
C VAL A 52 16.52 -19.95 18.16
N LYS A 53 15.64 -20.76 18.75
CA LYS A 53 15.20 -22.02 18.15
C LYS A 53 14.35 -21.80 16.91
N THR A 54 13.42 -20.86 16.98
CA THR A 54 12.50 -20.53 15.89
C THR A 54 12.20 -19.03 15.91
N LEU A 55 12.05 -18.45 14.73
CA LEU A 55 11.58 -17.09 14.52
C LEU A 55 10.61 -17.08 13.34
N ASP A 56 9.39 -16.60 13.60
CA ASP A 56 8.38 -16.39 12.58
C ASP A 56 8.27 -14.89 12.28
N VAL A 57 8.44 -14.51 11.01
CA VAL A 57 8.30 -13.12 10.54
C VAL A 57 7.15 -13.04 9.54
N HIS A 58 6.21 -12.14 9.79
CA HIS A 58 5.09 -11.87 8.89
C HIS A 58 5.25 -10.48 8.27
N LEU A 59 5.54 -10.43 6.97
CA LEU A 59 5.57 -9.18 6.22
C LEU A 59 4.26 -8.99 5.47
N ALA A 60 3.58 -7.86 5.69
CA ALA A 60 2.35 -7.55 4.97
C ALA A 60 2.62 -7.51 3.46
N ILE A 61 1.83 -8.25 2.68
CA ILE A 61 1.86 -8.20 1.22
C ILE A 61 1.07 -6.95 0.83
N PRO A 62 1.72 -5.91 0.27
CA PRO A 62 1.03 -4.70 -0.13
C PRO A 62 0.10 -4.99 -1.30
N GLY A 63 -0.96 -4.20 -1.40
CA GLY A 63 -1.87 -4.16 -2.53
C GLY A 63 -2.08 -2.73 -3.00
N ASP A 64 -2.94 -2.58 -4.01
CA ASP A 64 -3.38 -1.26 -4.44
C ASP A 64 -4.20 -0.55 -3.36
N ARG A 65 -4.04 0.77 -3.27
CA ARG A 65 -4.82 1.66 -2.40
C ARG A 65 -5.11 2.98 -3.11
N ASP A 66 -5.89 3.84 -2.49
CA ASP A 66 -6.26 5.14 -3.06
C ASP A 66 -5.03 6.00 -3.42
N ASN A 67 -3.93 5.84 -2.67
CA ASN A 67 -2.68 6.58 -2.86
C ASN A 67 -1.56 5.79 -3.54
N GLN A 68 -1.76 4.52 -3.90
CA GLN A 68 -0.71 3.72 -4.53
C GLN A 68 -1.25 2.65 -5.49
N THR A 69 -0.49 2.40 -6.54
CA THR A 69 -0.67 1.24 -7.43
C THR A 69 0.64 0.48 -7.53
N ILE A 70 0.58 -0.85 -7.37
CA ILE A 70 1.73 -1.74 -7.52
C ILE A 70 1.87 -2.07 -9.00
N THR A 71 2.99 -1.68 -9.61
CA THR A 71 3.16 -1.73 -11.07
C THR A 71 4.00 -2.91 -11.55
N SER A 72 4.51 -3.75 -10.65
CA SER A 72 5.28 -4.95 -10.97
C SER A 72 5.03 -6.05 -9.95
N GLU A 73 5.42 -7.27 -10.28
CA GLU A 73 5.52 -8.35 -9.29
C GLU A 73 6.44 -7.92 -8.14
N ILE A 74 6.04 -8.28 -6.92
CA ILE A 74 6.78 -7.97 -5.69
C ILE A 74 7.78 -9.10 -5.48
N GLN A 75 9.06 -8.77 -5.35
CA GLN A 75 10.11 -9.74 -5.10
C GLN A 75 10.40 -9.82 -3.60
N TYR A 76 10.59 -11.05 -3.12
CA TYR A 76 10.90 -11.35 -1.74
C TYR A 76 12.23 -12.09 -1.69
N ILE A 77 13.18 -11.60 -0.89
CA ILE A 77 14.55 -12.14 -0.81
C ILE A 77 14.94 -12.28 0.67
N PRO A 78 15.08 -13.50 1.20
CA PRO A 78 14.77 -14.78 0.56
C PRO A 78 13.26 -14.93 0.26
N GLU A 79 12.90 -16.00 -0.46
CA GLU A 79 11.49 -16.38 -0.63
C GLU A 79 10.86 -16.71 0.73
N TYR A 80 9.59 -16.38 0.88
CA TYR A 80 8.80 -16.71 2.06
C TYR A 80 8.31 -18.17 1.99
N ALA A 81 7.99 -18.76 3.14
CA ALA A 81 7.53 -20.15 3.23
C ALA A 81 6.09 -20.31 2.72
N ASP A 82 5.19 -19.41 3.15
CA ASP A 82 3.78 -19.46 2.81
C ASP A 82 3.10 -18.10 2.98
N VAL A 83 1.82 -18.01 2.61
CA VAL A 83 1.00 -16.81 2.79
C VAL A 83 -0.04 -17.06 3.87
N VAL A 84 0.03 -16.29 4.96
CA VAL A 84 -0.94 -16.34 6.06
C VAL A 84 -1.83 -15.11 6.00
N THR A 85 -3.14 -15.31 6.18
CA THR A 85 -4.12 -14.22 6.25
C THR A 85 -4.52 -13.99 7.70
N ASP A 86 -4.43 -12.75 8.18
CA ASP A 86 -4.85 -12.40 9.52
C ASP A 86 -6.38 -12.29 9.65
N LYS A 87 -6.86 -12.09 10.88
CA LYS A 87 -8.30 -11.98 11.17
C LYS A 87 -8.99 -10.76 10.54
N TRP A 88 -8.25 -9.82 9.97
CA TRP A 88 -8.76 -8.63 9.29
C TRP A 88 -8.63 -8.74 7.75
N GLY A 89 -8.19 -9.89 7.24
CA GLY A 89 -8.04 -10.16 5.82
C GLY A 89 -6.72 -9.68 5.21
N GLN A 90 -5.76 -9.20 6.01
CA GLN A 90 -4.44 -8.83 5.51
C GLN A 90 -3.63 -10.09 5.22
N ARG A 91 -3.17 -10.23 3.98
CA ARG A 91 -2.25 -11.29 3.55
C ARG A 91 -0.82 -10.94 3.96
N THR A 92 -0.09 -11.90 4.49
CA THR A 92 1.29 -11.74 4.94
C THR A 92 2.18 -12.82 4.33
N ALA A 93 3.36 -12.43 3.85
CA ALA A 93 4.43 -13.34 3.51
C ALA A 93 5.06 -13.84 4.83
N HIS A 94 4.91 -15.13 5.09
CA HIS A 94 5.36 -15.76 6.32
C HIS A 94 6.74 -16.39 6.12
N TYR A 95 7.67 -16.04 7.00
CA TYR A 95 9.02 -16.56 7.04
C TYR A 95 9.20 -17.37 8.31
N HIS A 96 9.59 -18.63 8.15
CA HIS A 96 10.02 -19.48 9.25
C HIS A 96 11.54 -19.60 9.22
N LEU A 97 12.19 -19.19 10.30
CA LEU A 97 13.63 -19.29 10.47
C LEU A 97 13.92 -20.17 11.68
N ASP A 98 14.55 -21.30 11.42
CA ASP A 98 15.06 -22.16 12.48
C ASP A 98 16.44 -21.69 12.91
N ASN A 99 16.71 -21.91 14.20
CA ASN A 99 18.07 -22.13 14.64
C ASN A 99 19.02 -20.93 14.38
N LEU A 100 18.59 -19.70 14.71
CA LEU A 100 19.43 -18.51 14.53
C LEU A 100 20.55 -18.50 15.58
N GLU A 101 21.78 -18.66 15.08
CA GLU A 101 23.00 -18.70 15.89
C GLU A 101 23.26 -17.39 16.65
N VAL A 102 24.10 -17.49 17.67
CA VAL A 102 24.54 -16.33 18.47
C VAL A 102 25.23 -15.31 17.57
N SER A 103 24.88 -14.03 17.74
CA SER A 103 25.40 -12.91 16.94
C SER A 103 25.11 -13.00 15.45
N SER A 104 24.15 -13.83 15.02
CA SER A 104 23.73 -13.91 13.62
C SER A 104 22.74 -12.80 13.24
N ILE A 105 22.82 -12.38 11.99
CA ILE A 105 21.92 -11.41 11.37
C ILE A 105 21.21 -12.12 10.21
N HIS A 106 19.89 -12.08 10.21
CA HIS A 106 19.06 -12.55 9.12
C HIS A 106 18.31 -11.37 8.50
N GLU A 107 18.43 -11.24 7.18
CA GLU A 107 17.86 -10.13 6.43
C GLU A 107 16.79 -10.66 5.47
N ILE A 108 15.64 -9.99 5.49
CA ILE A 108 14.52 -10.24 4.58
C ILE A 108 14.23 -8.94 3.84
N LYS A 109 14.15 -9.00 2.52
CA LYS A 109 13.86 -7.87 1.64
C LYS A 109 12.57 -8.10 0.89
N MET A 110 11.74 -7.07 0.84
CA MET A 110 10.61 -6.95 -0.07
C MET A 110 10.91 -5.81 -1.05
N VAL A 111 10.91 -6.11 -2.34
CA VAL A 111 11.21 -5.15 -3.40
C VAL A 111 9.97 -4.97 -4.27
N SER A 112 9.45 -3.76 -4.33
CA SER A 112 8.24 -3.42 -5.08
C SER A 112 8.44 -2.18 -5.93
N THR A 113 7.96 -2.20 -7.17
CA THR A 113 7.81 -0.97 -7.98
C THR A 113 6.40 -0.46 -7.81
N VAL A 114 6.26 0.79 -7.39
CA VAL A 114 4.96 1.42 -7.11
C VAL A 114 4.85 2.77 -7.82
N THR A 115 3.62 3.14 -8.16
CA THR A 115 3.26 4.54 -8.44
C THR A 115 2.49 5.07 -7.24
N THR A 116 2.97 6.12 -6.60
CA THR A 116 2.29 6.81 -5.50
C THR A 116 1.60 8.07 -6.00
N TYR A 117 0.55 8.49 -5.29
CA TYR A 117 -0.25 9.67 -5.60
C TYR A 117 -0.52 10.46 -4.33
N ASP A 118 -0.64 11.78 -4.48
CA ASP A 118 -1.34 12.60 -3.49
C ASP A 118 -2.84 12.35 -3.63
N VAL A 119 -3.55 12.27 -2.51
CA VAL A 119 -4.98 11.96 -2.50
C VAL A 119 -5.75 13.06 -1.77
N ARG A 120 -6.71 13.65 -2.47
CA ARG A 120 -7.68 14.58 -1.89
C ARG A 120 -9.03 13.87 -1.76
N TYR A 121 -9.44 13.57 -0.53
CA TYR A 121 -10.75 12.98 -0.26
C TYR A 121 -11.86 14.02 -0.33
N PHE A 122 -13.00 13.62 -0.88
CA PHE A 122 -14.24 14.38 -0.84
C PHE A 122 -15.09 13.82 0.31
N ILE A 123 -14.98 14.44 1.49
CA ILE A 123 -15.70 14.06 2.72
C ILE A 123 -17.00 14.86 2.83
#